data_AF-A0A5B7A939-F1
#
_entry.id   AF-A0A5B7A939-F1
#
_cell.length_a   1.000
_cell.length_b   1.000
_cell.length_c   1.000
_cell.angle_alpha   90.00
_cell.angle_beta   90.00
_cell.angle_gamma   90.00
#
_symmetry.space_group_name_H-M   'P 1'
#
loop_
_entity.id
_entity.type
_entity.pdbx_description
1 polymer ?
#
loop_
_entity_poly.entity_id
_entity_poly.type
_entity_poly.pdbx_seq_one_letter_code
_entity_poly.pdbx_strand_id
1 'polypeptide(L)'
;QETCRQYVLCNCILEQKPGYRESEVALLCSSKRKLYVLLIDGTCDGSGTSLRLMGCHRIEDVREVLVGLGLQVVRVYVEKGAAYLFITRSIEKSRQLLCILDFFDSCAIKDNCSLRRFRLICLRAIYVEVQK
;
A
#
# COMPACT_ATOMS: atom_id res chain seq x y z
N GLN A 1 16.92 5.58 -17.76
CA GLN A 1 16.14 6.49 -16.90
C GLN A 1 14.93 5.75 -16.33
N GLU A 2 14.52 6.02 -15.09
CA GLU A 2 13.34 5.45 -14.44
C GLU A 2 12.39 6.61 -14.09
N THR A 3 11.09 6.44 -14.32
CA THR A 3 10.08 7.50 -14.18
C THR A 3 8.94 7.02 -13.29
N CYS A 4 8.33 7.92 -12.53
CA CYS A 4 7.11 7.62 -11.79
C CYS A 4 5.93 7.52 -12.78
N ARG A 5 5.15 6.44 -12.70
CA ARG A 5 3.93 6.27 -13.50
C ARG A 5 2.69 6.67 -12.74
N GLN A 6 2.57 6.21 -11.50
CA GLN A 6 1.41 6.40 -10.65
C GLN A 6 1.86 6.47 -9.20
N TYR A 7 1.13 7.23 -8.38
CA TYR A 7 1.34 7.28 -6.95
C TYR A 7 0.03 7.44 -6.19
N VAL A 8 0.03 7.05 -4.92
CA VAL A 8 -1.06 7.27 -3.97
C VAL A 8 -0.49 7.67 -2.62
N LEU A 9 -1.14 8.64 -1.96
CA LEU A 9 -0.83 9.06 -0.60
C LEU A 9 -1.79 8.39 0.38
N CYS A 10 -1.24 7.68 1.35
CA CYS A 10 -2.01 7.01 2.40
C CYS A 10 -1.17 6.92 3.68
N ASN A 11 -1.76 6.35 4.73
CA ASN A 11 -1.00 6.06 5.94
C ASN A 11 -0.50 4.62 5.92
N CYS A 12 0.54 4.33 6.69
CA CYS A 12 1.10 2.99 6.84
C CYS A 12 1.47 2.73 8.30
N ILE A 13 1.20 1.51 8.76
CA ILE A 13 1.78 0.94 9.97
C ILE A 13 2.88 -0.03 9.54
N LEU A 14 4.10 0.24 10.02
CA LEU A 14 5.28 -0.55 9.71
C LEU A 14 5.53 -1.55 10.84
N GLU A 15 5.43 -2.83 10.53
CA GLU A 15 5.61 -3.91 11.52
C GLU A 15 7.05 -4.02 12.06
N GLN A 16 8.02 -3.38 11.40
CA GLN A 16 9.44 -3.48 11.73
C GLN A 16 9.92 -2.52 12.83
N LYS A 17 9.08 -1.58 13.30
CA LYS A 17 9.46 -0.64 14.37
C LYS A 17 8.86 -1.07 15.71
N PRO A 18 9.61 -0.97 16.83
CA PRO A 18 9.03 -1.12 18.15
C PRO A 18 8.00 0.01 18.36
N GLY A 19 6.74 -0.38 18.53
CA GLY A 19 5.60 0.54 18.57
C GLY A 19 4.93 0.72 17.20
N TYR A 20 3.67 0.33 17.10
CA TYR A 20 2.85 0.56 15.91
C TYR A 20 2.48 2.04 15.81
N ARG A 21 3.23 2.82 15.03
CA ARG A 21 2.90 4.22 14.73
C ARG A 21 2.41 4.35 13.29
N GLU A 22 1.18 4.81 13.14
CA GLU A 22 0.63 5.23 11.84
C GLU A 22 1.44 6.43 11.34
N SER A 23 1.97 6.34 10.12
CA SER A 23 2.74 7.42 9.48
C SER A 23 2.25 7.65 8.05
N GLU A 24 2.29 8.90 7.59
CA GLU A 24 1.94 9.23 6.21
C GLU A 24 3.02 8.71 5.25
N VAL A 25 2.59 8.10 4.15
CA VAL A 25 3.47 7.53 3.13
C VAL A 25 2.98 7.85 1.72
N ALA A 26 3.92 7.95 0.78
CA ALA A 26 3.67 7.89 -0.64
C ALA A 26 4.06 6.51 -1.18
N LEU A 27 3.11 5.87 -1.88
CA LEU A 27 3.34 4.65 -2.63
C LEU A 27 3.40 5.01 -4.10
N LEU A 28 4.46 4.60 -4.79
CA LEU A 28 4.64 4.90 -6.20
C LEU A 28 5.07 3.67 -7.00
N CYS A 29 4.53 3.57 -8.21
CA CYS A 29 4.94 2.60 -9.20
C CYS A 29 5.81 3.27 -10.26
N SER A 30 7.00 2.73 -10.50
CA SER A 30 7.87 3.23 -11.55
C SER A 30 7.64 2.56 -12.90
N SER A 31 8.17 3.16 -13.97
CA SER A 31 8.20 2.58 -15.32
C SER A 31 8.96 1.27 -15.43
N LYS A 32 9.73 0.89 -14.39
CA LYS A 32 10.39 -0.41 -14.27
C LYS A 32 9.63 -1.40 -13.40
N ARG A 33 8.34 -1.16 -13.12
CA ARG A 33 7.47 -2.00 -12.28
C ARG A 33 8.05 -2.26 -10.89
N LYS A 34 8.58 -1.20 -10.28
CA LYS A 34 8.99 -1.21 -8.87
C LYS A 34 8.02 -0.37 -8.04
N LEU A 35 7.62 -0.94 -6.92
CA LEU A 35 6.92 -0.25 -5.84
C LEU A 35 7.96 0.41 -4.94
N TYR A 36 7.85 1.73 -4.77
CA TYR A 36 8.58 2.44 -3.72
C TYR A 36 7.60 2.88 -2.63
N VAL A 37 8.01 2.66 -1.38
CA VAL A 37 7.31 3.13 -0.18
C VAL A 37 8.15 4.27 0.40
N LEU A 38 7.64 5.49 0.34
CA LEU A 38 8.30 6.68 0.87
C LEU A 38 7.56 7.16 2.12
N LEU A 39 8.26 7.29 3.23
CA LEU A 39 7.76 7.96 4.43
C LEU A 39 7.78 9.47 4.19
N ILE A 40 6.66 10.12 4.50
CA ILE A 40 6.52 11.56 4.52
C ILE A 40 6.71 11.99 5.97
N ASP A 41 7.82 12.67 6.24
CA ASP A 41 8.09 13.23 7.56
C ASP A 41 7.88 14.74 7.50
N GLY A 42 6.89 15.22 8.24
CA GLY A 42 6.67 16.64 8.43
C GLY A 42 7.58 17.12 9.55
N THR A 43 8.72 17.72 9.20
CA THR A 43 9.56 18.33 10.22
C THR A 43 8.92 19.64 10.68
N CYS A 44 8.64 19.77 11.98
CA CYS A 44 8.11 21.01 12.56
C CYS A 44 9.15 22.16 12.61
N ASP A 45 10.38 21.91 12.15
CA ASP A 45 11.49 22.86 12.19
C ASP A 45 11.50 23.86 11.01
N GLY A 46 10.47 23.82 10.14
CA GLY A 46 10.36 24.71 8.99
C GLY A 46 11.27 24.33 7.81
N SER A 47 11.97 23.20 7.86
CA SER A 47 12.83 22.72 6.76
C SER A 47 12.06 22.06 5.61
N GLY A 48 10.73 21.93 5.74
CA GLY A 48 9.83 21.45 4.70
C GLY A 48 9.52 19.95 4.80
N THR A 49 8.77 19.43 3.83
CA THR A 49 8.41 18.01 3.82
C THR A 49 9.61 17.15 3.40
N SER A 50 10.08 16.28 4.30
CA SER A 50 11.15 15.33 4.00
C SER A 50 10.58 13.99 3.53
N LEU A 51 11.20 13.40 2.50
CA LEU A 51 10.84 12.08 1.99
C LEU A 51 11.95 11.07 2.30
N ARG A 52 11.60 10.00 3.01
CA ARG A 52 12.54 8.92 3.34
C ARG A 52 12.12 7.61 2.69
N LEU A 53 13.02 6.99 1.94
CA LEU A 53 12.78 5.68 1.34
C LEU A 53 12.70 4.59 2.42
N MET A 54 11.54 3.93 2.52
CA MET A 54 11.28 2.84 3.46
C MET A 54 11.41 1.46 2.81
N GLY A 55 11.14 1.35 1.52
CA GLY A 55 11.23 0.09 0.79
C GLY A 55 11.17 0.29 -0.71
N CYS A 56 11.87 -0.57 -1.43
CA CYS A 56 11.85 -0.65 -2.88
C CYS A 56 11.73 -2.12 -3.26
N HIS A 57 10.61 -2.48 -3.88
CA HIS A 57 10.25 -3.86 -4.17
C HIS A 57 9.84 -3.97 -5.62
N ARG A 58 10.11 -5.10 -6.28
CA ARG A 58 9.47 -5.34 -7.58
C ARG A 58 8.01 -5.67 -7.31
N ILE A 59 7.13 -5.27 -8.22
CA ILE A 59 5.71 -5.65 -8.13
C ILE A 59 5.57 -7.19 -8.19
N GLU A 60 6.46 -7.84 -8.95
CA GLU A 60 6.59 -9.29 -9.06
C GLU A 60 6.94 -9.98 -7.74
N ASP A 61 7.56 -9.24 -6.79
CA ASP A 61 7.93 -9.78 -5.48
C ASP A 61 6.74 -9.74 -4.49
N VAL A 62 5.59 -9.16 -4.88
CA VAL A 62 4.38 -9.11 -4.03
C VAL A 62 3.73 -10.49 -4.02
N ARG A 63 3.70 -11.13 -2.86
CA ARG A 63 3.19 -12.50 -2.68
C ARG A 63 1.69 -12.52 -2.44
N GLU A 64 1.21 -11.60 -1.62
CA GLU A 64 -0.17 -11.59 -1.17
C GLU A 64 -0.59 -10.17 -0.84
N VAL A 65 -1.84 -9.85 -1.19
CA VAL A 65 -2.50 -8.62 -0.81
C VAL A 65 -3.84 -8.96 -0.16
N LEU A 66 -3.99 -8.51 1.08
CA LEU A 66 -5.23 -8.67 1.85
C LEU A 66 -5.92 -7.32 1.93
N VAL A 67 -7.22 -7.29 1.65
CA VAL A 67 -8.02 -6.07 1.73
C VAL A 67 -9.10 -6.25 2.79
N GLY A 68 -9.16 -5.32 3.74
CA GLY A 68 -10.05 -5.36 4.90
C GLY A 68 -10.86 -4.08 5.08
N LEU A 69 -11.74 -4.10 6.10
CA LEU A 69 -12.53 -2.94 6.57
C LEU A 69 -13.26 -2.17 5.46
N GLY A 70 -13.97 -2.90 4.58
CA GLY A 70 -14.73 -2.26 3.48
C GLY A 70 -13.84 -1.55 2.46
N LEU A 71 -12.68 -2.12 2.13
CA LEU A 71 -11.66 -1.55 1.24
C LEU A 71 -10.95 -0.31 1.81
N GLN A 72 -10.83 -0.15 3.13
CA GLN A 72 -10.08 0.98 3.71
C GLN A 72 -8.68 0.61 4.20
N VAL A 73 -8.39 -0.69 4.26
CA VAL A 73 -7.10 -1.21 4.72
C VAL A 73 -6.59 -2.26 3.73
N VAL A 74 -5.32 -2.14 3.34
CA VAL A 74 -4.64 -3.02 2.40
C VAL A 74 -3.35 -3.50 3.03
N ARG A 75 -3.23 -4.79 3.33
CA ARG A 75 -1.98 -5.42 3.79
C ARG A 75 -1.27 -6.03 2.60
N VAL A 76 0.02 -5.74 2.45
CA VAL A 76 0.86 -6.22 1.34
C VAL A 76 2.03 -6.99 1.91
N TYR A 77 2.18 -8.24 1.47
CA TYR A 77 3.34 -9.08 1.78
C TYR A 77 4.25 -9.19 0.58
N VAL A 78 5.52 -8.90 0.80
CA VAL A 78 6.57 -8.98 -0.22
C VAL A 78 7.52 -10.12 0.10
N GLU A 79 8.12 -10.73 -0.92
CA GLU A 79 9.25 -11.63 -0.74
C GLU A 79 10.32 -11.01 0.18
N LYS A 80 11.04 -11.86 0.92
CA LYS A 80 12.04 -11.46 1.93
C LYS A 80 11.47 -10.89 3.23
N GLY A 81 10.18 -11.12 3.50
CA GLY A 81 9.58 -10.92 4.83
C GLY A 81 9.16 -9.48 5.15
N ALA A 82 9.13 -8.58 4.16
CA ALA A 82 8.57 -7.26 4.36
C ALA A 82 7.03 -7.32 4.30
N ALA A 83 6.38 -6.76 5.31
CA ALA A 83 4.93 -6.62 5.38
C ALA A 83 4.57 -5.16 5.65
N TYR A 84 3.60 -4.65 4.89
CA TYR A 84 3.10 -3.29 5.02
C TYR A 84 1.60 -3.32 5.26
N LEU A 85 1.13 -2.58 6.27
CA LEU A 85 -0.29 -2.34 6.48
C LEU A 85 -0.62 -0.92 6.06
N PHE A 86 -1.27 -0.76 4.91
CA PHE A 86 -1.69 0.53 4.38
C PHE A 86 -3.11 0.87 4.81
N ILE A 87 -3.29 2.07 5.33
CA ILE A 87 -4.57 2.63 5.76
C ILE A 87 -4.89 3.77 4.79
N THR A 88 -5.83 3.52 3.88
CA THR A 88 -6.18 4.45 2.80
C THR A 88 -7.31 5.39 3.19
N ARG A 89 -8.17 4.96 4.13
CA ARG A 89 -9.37 5.69 4.62
C ARG A 89 -10.35 6.11 3.51
N SER A 90 -10.17 5.61 2.29
CA SER A 90 -10.99 5.91 1.11
C SER A 90 -10.94 4.72 0.16
N ILE A 91 -12.11 4.37 -0.37
CA ILE A 91 -12.26 3.28 -1.34
C ILE A 91 -11.49 3.61 -2.62
N GLU A 92 -11.52 4.87 -3.04
CA GLU A 92 -10.83 5.39 -4.23
C GLU A 92 -9.32 5.23 -4.08
N LYS A 93 -8.76 5.62 -2.93
CA LYS A 93 -7.32 5.44 -2.63
C LYS A 93 -6.92 3.97 -2.58
N SER A 94 -7.76 3.10 -2.03
CA SER A 94 -7.51 1.65 -2.09
C SER A 94 -7.54 1.10 -3.48
N ARG A 95 -8.48 1.54 -4.33
CA ARG A 95 -8.51 1.16 -5.74
C ARG A 95 -7.23 1.60 -6.44
N GLN A 96 -6.77 2.84 -6.23
CA GLN A 96 -5.51 3.33 -6.78
C GLN A 96 -4.31 2.51 -6.31
N LEU A 97 -4.24 2.18 -5.02
CA LEU A 97 -3.17 1.33 -4.47
C LEU A 97 -3.16 -0.05 -5.12
N LEU A 98 -4.33 -0.68 -5.27
CA LEU A 98 -4.46 -1.99 -5.90
C LEU A 98 -4.15 -1.94 -7.40
N CYS A 99 -4.45 -0.83 -8.08
CA CYS A 99 -4.01 -0.60 -9.47
C CYS A 99 -2.49 -0.48 -9.57
N ILE A 100 -1.85 0.23 -8.63
CA ILE A 100 -0.37 0.34 -8.56
C ILE A 100 0.29 -1.03 -8.38
N LEU A 101 -0.35 -1.92 -7.62
CA LEU A 101 0.13 -3.27 -7.37
C LEU A 101 -0.17 -4.25 -8.53
N ASP A 102 -0.70 -3.76 -9.67
CA ASP A 102 -1.17 -4.56 -10.80
C ASP A 102 -2.21 -5.64 -10.40
N PHE A 103 -2.93 -5.48 -9.27
CA PHE A 103 -4.00 -6.41 -8.85
C PHE A 103 -5.32 -6.21 -9.62
N PHE A 104 -5.50 -5.01 -10.17
CA PHE A 104 -6.55 -4.72 -11.15
C PHE A 104 -5.91 -4.70 -12.53
N ASP A 105 -5.64 -5.89 -13.05
CA ASP A 105 -5.22 -6.03 -14.45
C ASP A 105 -6.35 -5.46 -15.33
N SER A 106 -6.00 -4.49 -16.16
CA SER A 106 -6.88 -3.60 -16.93
C SER A 106 -7.58 -2.47 -16.15
N CYS A 107 -6.92 -1.32 -16.14
CA CYS A 107 -7.59 -0.02 -16.13
C CYS A 107 -8.34 0.22 -17.46
N ALA A 108 -9.09 -0.78 -17.94
CA ALA A 108 -10.15 -0.61 -18.91
C ALA A 108 -11.40 -0.32 -18.09
N ILE A 109 -11.83 0.93 -18.18
CA ILE A 109 -13.17 1.37 -17.80
C ILE A 109 -14.16 0.50 -18.58
N LYS A 110 -14.57 -0.62 -17.99
CA LYS A 110 -15.76 -1.36 -18.38
C LYS A 110 -16.20 -2.11 -17.15
N ASP A 111 -17.42 -1.78 -16.74
CA ASP A 111 -18.21 -2.53 -15.79
C ASP A 111 -18.05 -4.04 -15.98
N ASN A 112 -18.07 -4.74 -14.85
CA ASN A 112 -17.90 -6.18 -14.64
C ASN A 112 -16.54 -6.57 -14.08
N CYS A 113 -16.47 -6.49 -12.75
CA CYS A 113 -15.45 -7.11 -11.91
C CYS A 113 -15.06 -8.49 -12.45
N SER A 114 -13.85 -8.62 -12.98
CA SER A 114 -13.22 -9.92 -13.20
C SER A 114 -11.84 -9.92 -12.56
N LEU A 115 -11.85 -10.08 -11.23
CA LEU A 115 -10.68 -10.43 -10.40
C LEU A 115 -10.19 -11.82 -10.81
N ARG A 116 -9.40 -11.90 -11.88
CA ARG A 116 -8.81 -13.18 -12.32
C ARG A 116 -7.61 -13.53 -11.44
N ARG A 117 -7.94 -14.40 -10.48
CA ARG A 117 -7.11 -15.51 -9.97
C ARG A 117 -6.08 -15.24 -8.88
N PHE A 118 -6.47 -14.54 -7.81
CA PHE A 118 -5.86 -14.75 -6.49
C PHE A 118 -6.93 -14.70 -5.39
N ARG A 119 -6.79 -15.52 -4.35
CA ARG A 119 -7.78 -15.66 -3.26
C ARG A 119 -7.91 -14.33 -2.53
N LEU A 120 -8.90 -13.54 -2.92
CA LEU A 120 -9.43 -12.46 -2.11
C LEU A 120 -10.10 -13.13 -0.90
N ILE A 121 -9.32 -13.46 0.13
CA ILE A 121 -9.91 -13.74 1.43
C ILE A 121 -10.39 -12.37 1.91
N CYS A 122 -11.65 -12.05 1.60
CA CYS A 122 -12.41 -11.04 2.33
C CYS A 122 -12.43 -11.50 3.79
N LEU A 123 -11.38 -11.16 4.54
CA LEU A 123 -11.38 -11.34 5.98
C LEU A 123 -12.41 -10.36 6.52
N ARG A 124 -13.62 -10.88 6.74
CA ARG A 124 -14.54 -10.35 7.75
C ARG A 124 -13.72 -10.18 9.02
N ALA A 125 -13.63 -8.93 9.48
CA ALA A 125 -13.08 -8.50 10.76
C ALA A 125 -11.66 -9.01 11.11
N ILE A 126 -10.67 -8.13 10.97
CA ILE A 126 -9.54 -8.12 11.91
C ILE A 126 -9.53 -6.77 12.62
N TYR A 127 -10.30 -6.72 13.71
CA TYR A 127 -9.82 -6.17 14.98
C TYR A 127 -10.63 -6.82 16.11
N VAL A 128 -10.04 -7.85 16.72
CA VAL A 128 -10.27 -8.20 18.13
C VAL A 128 -8.99 -7.77 18.86
N GLU A 129 -9.20 -6.93 19.88
CA GLU A 129 -8.29 -6.54 20.97
C GLU A 129 -6.91 -5.95 20.63
N VAL A 130 -6.82 -4.62 20.70
CA VAL A 130 -5.67 -3.96 21.34
C VAL A 130 -6.20 -2.91 22.31
N GLN A 131 -6.77 -3.37 23.43
CA GLN A 131 -6.85 -2.63 24.69
C GLN A 131 -6.93 -3.66 25.83
N LYS A 132 -5.77 -4.03 26.36
CA LYS A 132 -5.57 -4.31 27.79
C LYS A 132 -4.22 -3.74 28.20
#